data_AF-R9IL72-F1
#
_entry.id   AF-R9IL72-F1
#
_cell.length_a   1.000
_cell.length_b   1.000
_cell.length_c   1.000
_cell.angle_alpha   90.00
_cell.angle_beta   90.00
_cell.angle_gamma   90.00
#
_symmetry.space_group_name_H-M   'P 1'
#
loop_
_entity.id
_entity.type
_entity.pdbx_description
1 polymer ?
#
loop_
_entity_poly.entity_id
_entity_poly.type
_entity_poly.pdbx_seq_one_letter_code
_entity_poly.pdbx_strand_id
1 'polypeptide(L)'
;MPEDTKAGMIQAFLDSHPGDTVCSKQLYKEALNHAFDEPKQWEIREINEIMNQCVTGWNYFSNPRMFAGYGRQKGWERENARTEPATDSGNGTEKIP
;
A
#
# COMPACT_ATOMS: atom_id res chain seq x y z
N MET A 1 -4.60 18.97 11.18
CA MET A 1 -5.02 17.57 11.02
C MET A 1 -3.81 16.81 10.48
N PRO A 2 -3.21 15.91 11.26
CA PRO A 2 -1.96 15.22 10.86
C PRO A 2 -2.18 14.09 9.85
N GLU A 3 -3.41 13.57 9.72
CA GLU A 3 -3.79 12.51 8.78
C GLU A 3 -3.69 12.98 7.32
N ASP A 4 -4.13 14.20 7.02
CA ASP A 4 -4.04 14.80 5.68
C ASP A 4 -2.59 14.97 5.19
N THR A 5 -1.64 15.22 6.11
CA THR A 5 -0.24 15.39 5.76
C THR A 5 0.39 14.08 5.26
N LYS A 6 0.11 12.96 5.95
CA LYS A 6 0.65 11.64 5.56
C LYS A 6 0.00 11.14 4.28
N ALA A 7 -1.32 11.34 4.13
CA ALA A 7 -2.04 11.02 2.90
C ALA A 7 -1.47 11.75 1.69
N GLY A 8 -1.20 13.06 1.82
CA GLY A 8 -0.57 13.84 0.75
C GLY A 8 0.84 13.35 0.39
N MET A 9 1.66 12.98 1.37
CA MET A 9 3.00 12.42 1.14
C MET A 9 2.95 11.06 0.42
N ILE A 10 2.07 10.17 0.87
CA ILE A 10 1.84 8.87 0.24
C ILE A 10 1.35 9.05 -1.20
N GLN A 11 0.37 9.91 -1.42
CA GLN A 11 -0.17 10.17 -2.74
C GLN A 11 0.92 10.72 -3.69
N ALA A 12 1.69 11.72 -3.28
CA ALA A 12 2.78 12.28 -4.08
C ALA A 12 3.87 11.25 -4.42
N PHE A 13 4.18 10.35 -3.48
CA PHE A 13 5.08 9.23 -3.74
C PHE A 13 4.48 8.28 -4.78
N LEU A 14 3.21 7.89 -4.65
CA LEU A 14 2.54 7.00 -5.60
C LEU A 14 2.41 7.60 -7.00
N ASP A 15 2.20 8.92 -7.11
CA ASP A 15 2.13 9.62 -8.38
C ASP A 15 3.49 9.67 -9.10
N SER A 16 4.59 9.72 -8.35
CA SER A 16 5.95 9.68 -8.89
C SER A 16 6.55 8.26 -8.97
N HIS A 17 5.90 7.28 -8.34
CA HIS A 17 6.39 5.89 -8.28
C HIS A 17 6.24 5.21 -9.65
N PRO A 18 7.35 4.79 -10.28
CA PRO A 18 7.32 4.13 -11.58
C PRO A 18 6.83 2.68 -11.50
N GLY A 19 6.76 2.09 -10.31
CA GLY A 19 6.28 0.74 -10.12
C GLY A 19 4.75 0.67 -10.02
N ASP A 20 4.20 -0.46 -10.45
CA ASP A 20 2.77 -0.75 -10.33
C ASP A 20 2.39 -1.40 -9.00
N THR A 21 3.38 -1.72 -8.14
CA THR A 21 3.14 -2.35 -6.84
C THR A 21 3.89 -1.64 -5.74
N VAL A 22 3.26 -1.51 -4.59
CA VAL A 22 3.83 -0.93 -3.36
C VAL A 22 3.41 -1.73 -2.15
N CYS A 23 4.21 -1.67 -1.08
CA CYS A 23 3.86 -2.29 0.20
C CYS A 23 3.87 -1.29 1.36
N SER A 24 3.21 -1.63 2.47
CA SER A 24 3.10 -0.73 3.62
C SER A 24 4.47 -0.31 4.16
N LYS A 25 5.45 -1.23 4.19
CA LYS A 25 6.82 -0.89 4.63
C LYS A 25 7.51 0.08 3.67
N GLN A 26 7.29 -0.06 2.37
CA GLN A 26 7.84 0.84 1.37
C GLN A 26 7.26 2.25 1.51
N LEU A 27 5.95 2.37 1.64
CA LEU A 27 5.28 3.65 1.86
C LEU A 27 5.75 4.33 3.16
N TYR A 28 5.93 3.56 4.22
CA TYR A 28 6.48 4.10 5.47
C TYR A 28 7.90 4.66 5.28
N LYS A 29 8.79 3.91 4.63
CA LYS A 29 10.19 4.32 4.49
C LYS A 29 10.41 5.41 3.46
N GLU A 30 9.77 5.27 2.31
CA GLU A 30 10.01 6.13 1.14
C GLU A 30 9.04 7.30 1.08
N ALA A 31 7.74 7.08 1.30
CA ALA A 31 6.77 8.16 1.24
C ALA A 31 6.77 9.02 2.51
N LEU A 32 6.87 8.41 3.70
CA LEU A 32 6.93 9.12 4.98
C LEU A 32 8.37 9.42 5.43
N ASN A 33 9.36 9.15 4.59
CA ASN A 33 10.77 9.49 4.80
C ASN A 33 11.43 8.84 6.06
N HIS A 34 10.92 7.67 6.49
CA HIS A 34 11.44 6.87 7.61
C HIS A 34 12.42 5.78 7.16
N ALA A 35 13.43 6.12 6.36
CA ALA A 35 14.33 5.15 5.72
C ALA A 35 15.05 4.18 6.68
N PHE A 36 15.31 4.62 7.92
CA PHE A 36 16.09 3.87 8.90
C PHE A 36 15.25 3.19 9.98
N ASP A 37 13.96 3.50 10.08
CA ASP A 37 13.08 2.97 11.10
C ASP A 37 12.33 1.73 10.61
N GLU A 38 12.09 0.80 11.53
CA GLU A 38 11.17 -0.31 11.26
C GLU A 38 9.74 0.12 11.65
N PRO A 39 8.78 0.07 10.70
CA PRO A 39 7.42 0.51 10.98
C PRO A 39 6.77 -0.33 12.07
N LYS A 40 6.17 0.34 13.05
CA LYS A 40 5.37 -0.32 14.08
C LYS A 40 4.04 -0.78 13.50
N GLN A 41 3.43 -1.77 14.17
CA GLN A 41 2.13 -2.32 13.73
C GLN A 41 1.03 -1.25 13.60
N TRP A 42 1.02 -0.24 14.48
CA TRP A 42 0.04 0.84 14.40
C TRP A 42 0.29 1.77 13.19
N GLU A 43 1.56 1.99 12.80
CA GLU A 43 1.92 2.79 11.62
C GLU A 43 1.54 2.07 10.34
N ILE A 44 1.73 0.74 10.30
CA ILE A 44 1.24 -0.09 9.20
C ILE A 44 -0.28 -0.01 9.08
N ARG A 45 -1.01 -0.03 10.21
CA ARG A 45 -2.47 0.13 10.21
C ARG A 45 -2.89 1.50 9.69
N GLU A 46 -2.20 2.57 10.11
CA GLU A 46 -2.48 3.93 9.67
C GLU A 46 -2.24 4.10 8.16
N ILE A 47 -1.13 3.58 7.63
CA ILE A 47 -0.88 3.55 6.17
C ILE A 47 -1.96 2.74 5.45
N ASN A 48 -2.40 1.63 6.04
CA ASN A 48 -3.47 0.83 5.45
C ASN A 48 -4.78 1.61 5.37
N GLU A 49 -5.12 2.35 6.42
CA GLU A 49 -6.31 3.19 6.45
C GLU A 49 -6.23 4.32 5.40
N ILE A 50 -5.11 5.05 5.36
CA ILE A 50 -4.86 6.10 4.36
C ILE A 50 -4.95 5.56 2.93
N MET A 51 -4.34 4.42 2.65
CA MET A 51 -4.36 3.82 1.31
C MET A 51 -5.76 3.38 0.89
N ASN A 52 -6.60 2.94 1.83
CA ASN A 52 -7.96 2.49 1.51
C ASN A 52 -8.99 3.64 1.51
N GLN A 53 -8.77 4.71 2.27
CA GLN A 53 -9.73 5.81 2.42
C GLN A 53 -9.37 7.05 1.58
N CYS A 54 -8.09 7.39 1.46
CA CYS A 54 -7.63 8.64 0.84
C CYS A 54 -7.04 8.43 -0.56
N VAL A 55 -6.39 7.30 -0.80
CA VAL A 55 -5.72 7.00 -2.07
C VAL A 55 -6.69 6.31 -3.03
N THR A 56 -6.70 6.77 -4.28
CA THR A 56 -7.54 6.20 -5.36
C THR A 56 -6.66 5.65 -6.48
N GLY A 57 -7.19 4.71 -7.28
CA GLY A 57 -6.43 4.07 -8.37
C GLY A 57 -5.42 3.02 -7.92
N TRP A 58 -5.46 2.59 -6.66
CA TRP A 58 -4.65 1.51 -6.09
C TRP A 58 -5.57 0.46 -5.45
N ASN A 59 -5.34 -0.81 -5.75
CA ASN A 59 -6.10 -1.93 -5.24
C ASN A 59 -5.30 -2.70 -4.23
N TYR A 60 -5.88 -2.91 -3.05
CA TYR A 60 -5.29 -3.75 -2.03
C TYR A 60 -5.34 -5.21 -2.47
N PHE A 61 -4.20 -5.90 -2.41
CA PHE A 61 -4.15 -7.34 -2.63
C PHE A 61 -3.94 -8.07 -1.30
N SER A 62 -4.76 -9.08 -1.05
CA SER A 62 -4.72 -9.91 0.16
C SER A 62 -3.61 -10.97 0.10
N ASN A 63 -3.11 -11.30 -1.09
CA ASN A 63 -2.08 -12.31 -1.31
C ASN A 63 -0.65 -11.74 -1.12
N PRO A 64 0.13 -12.18 -0.10
CA PRO A 64 1.45 -11.59 0.15
C PRO A 64 2.43 -11.80 -1.02
N ARG A 65 2.93 -10.70 -1.57
CA ARG A 65 3.92 -10.66 -2.66
C ARG A 65 5.32 -10.38 -2.12
N MET A 66 6.34 -10.75 -2.87
CA MET A 66 7.74 -10.52 -2.51
C MET A 66 8.17 -9.14 -3.00
N PHE A 67 8.58 -8.28 -2.07
CA PHE A 67 9.11 -6.94 -2.36
C PHE A 67 10.62 -6.93 -2.14
N ALA A 68 11.36 -6.44 -3.14
CA ALA A 68 12.81 -6.29 -3.04
C ALA A 68 13.15 -5.36 -1.86
N GLY A 69 13.98 -5.82 -0.92
CA GLY A 69 14.38 -5.05 0.27
C GLY A 69 13.35 -5.05 1.42
N TYR A 70 12.12 -5.50 1.19
CA TYR A 70 11.06 -5.48 2.22
C TYR A 70 10.47 -6.86 2.54
N GLY A 71 10.85 -7.89 1.79
CA GLY A 71 10.43 -9.27 2.00
C GLY A 71 8.98 -9.52 1.57
N ARG A 72 8.39 -10.63 2.06
CA ARG A 72 7.05 -11.07 1.67
C ARG A 72 5.98 -10.39 2.52
N GLN A 73 5.11 -9.59 1.90
CA GLN A 73 4.03 -8.87 2.60
C GLN A 73 2.87 -8.52 1.66
N LYS A 74 1.76 -8.08 2.25
CA LYS A 74 0.61 -7.54 1.53
C LYS A 74 0.88 -6.09 1.11
N GLY A 75 0.14 -5.60 0.14
CA GLY A 75 0.35 -4.27 -0.40
C GLY A 75 -0.75 -3.87 -1.36
N TRP A 76 -0.44 -2.92 -2.22
CA TRP A 76 -1.34 -2.39 -3.22
C TRP A 76 -0.73 -2.48 -4.60
N GLU A 77 -1.60 -2.69 -5.59
CA GLU A 77 -1.27 -2.68 -7.00
C GLU A 77 -2.06 -1.58 -7.72
N ARG A 78 -1.42 -0.90 -8.68
CA ARG A 78 -2.03 0.17 -9.46
C ARG A 78 -3.17 -0.43 -10.29
N GLU A 79 -4.35 0.20 -10.26
CA GLU A 79 -5.54 -0.29 -10.96
C GLU A 79 -5.31 -0.45 -12.47
N ASN A 80 -4.51 0.42 -13.07
CA ASN A 80 -4.17 0.39 -14.50
C ASN A 80 -3.22 -0.76 -14.89
N ALA A 81 -2.54 -1.39 -13.93
CA ALA A 81 -1.67 -2.54 -14.20
C ALA A 81 -2.47 -3.83 -14.50
N ARG A 82 -3.79 -3.84 -14.25
CA ARG A 82 -4.68 -4.97 -14.51
C ARG A 82 -4.91 -5.29 -15.99
N THR A 83 -4.22 -4.64 -16.93
CA THR A 83 -4.27 -5.09 -18.33
C THR A 83 -3.59 -6.46 -18.53
N GLU A 84 -2.78 -6.92 -17.58
CA GLU A 84 -2.25 -8.29 -17.57
C GLU A 84 -2.81 -9.06 -16.34
N PRO A 85 -3.44 -10.23 -16.52
CA PRO A 85 -4.16 -10.91 -15.45
C PRO A 85 -3.18 -11.50 -14.42
N ALA A 86 -2.93 -10.78 -13.33
CA ALA A 86 -2.43 -11.38 -12.12
C ALA A 86 -3.58 -12.20 -11.51
N THR A 87 -3.44 -13.52 -11.53
CA THR A 87 -4.40 -14.50 -11.01
C THR A 87 -4.83 -14.13 -9.59
N ASP A 88 -6.02 -13.53 -9.49
CA ASP A 88 -6.73 -13.32 -8.24
C ASP A 88 -7.10 -14.70 -7.66
N SER A 89 -6.48 -15.04 -6.55
CA SER A 89 -6.91 -16.12 -5.67
C SER A 89 -6.83 -15.55 -4.27
N GLY A 90 -7.75 -14.64 -3.98
CA GLY A 90 -7.77 -13.83 -2.76
C GLY A 90 -9.15 -13.74 -2.11
N ASN A 91 -9.92 -14.83 -2.16
CA ASN A 91 -11.05 -15.24 -1.32
C ASN A 91 -11.71 -14.14 -0.45
N GLY A 92 -12.99 -13.85 -0.77
CA GLY A 92 -13.81 -12.83 -0.14
C GLY A 92 -13.95 -12.96 1.38
N THR A 93 -14.07 -11.80 2.03
CA THR A 93 -14.67 -11.66 3.35
C THR A 93 -15.83 -10.69 3.24
N GLU A 94 -16.89 -11.15 2.57
CA GLU A 94 -18.24 -10.80 2.97
C GLU A 94 -18.50 -11.46 4.34
N LYS A 95 -18.86 -10.66 5.34
CA LYS A 95 -19.99 -10.96 6.24
C LYS A 95 -20.26 -9.78 7.17
N ILE A 96 -21.34 -9.08 6.84
CA ILE A 96 -22.21 -8.36 7.76
C ILE A 96 -23.20 -9.41 8.31
N PRO A 97 -23.53 -9.43 9.61
CA PRO A 97 -24.71 -8.73 10.11
C PRO A 97 -24.43 -7.80 11.29
#